data_AF-A0A259NJ39-F1
#
_entry.id   AF-A0A259NJ39-F1
#
_cell.length_a   1.000
_cell.length_b   1.000
_cell.length_c   1.000
_cell.angle_alpha   90.00
_cell.angle_beta   90.00
_cell.angle_gamma   90.00
#
_symmetry.space_group_name_H-M   'P 1'
#
loop_
_entity.id
_entity.type
_entity.pdbx_description
1 polymer ?
#
loop_
_entity_poly.entity_id
_entity_poly.type
_entity_poly.pdbx_seq_one_letter_code
_entity_poly.pdbx_strand_id
1 'polypeptide(L)'
;MRNTLRALRPLSLLLLSLSLYSASAAANWYEATGQAPIERGDINSARQAAIADALQRASLFAGAKVQSEQQVIQGILQHHQVTLSSAAELKQVQLLSETHSQ
;
A
#
# COMPACT_ATOMS: atom_id res chain seq x y z
N MET A 1 -29.95 2.61 -48.35
CA MET A 1 -29.39 1.87 -47.19
C MET A 1 -27.88 1.54 -47.28
N ARG A 2 -27.10 2.10 -48.22
CA ARG A 2 -25.66 1.78 -48.38
C ARG A 2 -24.71 2.67 -47.56
N ASN A 3 -25.19 3.81 -47.04
CA ASN A 3 -24.35 4.80 -46.33
C ASN A 3 -24.16 4.49 -44.84
N THR A 4 -25.02 3.66 -44.23
CA THR A 4 -24.87 3.22 -42.82
C THR A 4 -23.68 2.28 -42.62
N LEU A 5 -23.32 1.50 -43.64
CA LEU A 5 -22.16 0.60 -43.63
C LEU A 5 -20.81 1.34 -43.66
N ARG A 6 -20.75 2.55 -44.25
CA ARG A 6 -19.52 3.36 -44.28
C ARG A 6 -19.26 4.06 -42.94
N ALA A 7 -20.30 4.41 -42.19
CA ALA A 7 -20.19 5.01 -40.86
C ALA A 7 -19.77 4.00 -39.76
N LEU A 8 -19.90 2.69 -40.02
CA LEU A 8 -19.53 1.63 -39.06
C LEU A 8 -18.01 1.35 -39.01
N ARG A 9 -17.29 1.62 -40.10
CA ARG A 9 -15.83 1.41 -40.20
C ARG A 9 -15.01 2.17 -39.14
N PRO A 10 -15.20 3.48 -38.92
CA PRO A 10 -14.46 4.20 -37.89
C PRO A 10 -14.80 3.69 -36.48
N LEU A 11 -16.03 3.23 -36.25
CA LEU A 11 -16.46 2.66 -34.97
C LEU A 11 -15.73 1.34 -34.68
N SER A 12 -15.60 0.46 -35.69
CA SER A 12 -14.80 -0.77 -35.59
C SER A 12 -13.33 -0.50 -35.32
N LEU A 13 -12.74 0.52 -35.96
CA LEU A 13 -11.35 0.94 -35.70
C LEU A 13 -11.16 1.49 -34.29
N LEU A 14 -12.12 2.27 -33.78
CA LEU A 14 -12.10 2.78 -32.41
C LEU A 14 -12.19 1.64 -31.40
N LEU A 15 -13.13 0.70 -31.59
CA LEU A 15 -13.26 -0.49 -30.75
C LEU A 15 -11.98 -1.35 -30.75
N LEU A 16 -11.36 -1.52 -31.92
CA LEU A 16 -10.09 -2.25 -32.03
C LEU A 16 -8.95 -1.52 -31.31
N SER A 17 -8.85 -0.20 -31.44
CA SER A 17 -7.83 0.60 -30.72
C SER A 17 -8.01 0.55 -29.20
N LEU A 18 -9.25 0.50 -28.71
CA LEU A 18 -9.54 0.43 -27.28
C LEU A 18 -9.22 -0.96 -26.72
N SER A 19 -9.43 -2.03 -27.51
CA SER A 19 -9.07 -3.40 -27.13
C SER A 19 -7.55 -3.64 -27.08
N LEU A 20 -6.76 -2.85 -27.80
CA LEU A 20 -5.30 -2.89 -27.76
C LEU A 20 -4.73 -2.13 -26.55
N TYR A 21 -5.55 -1.35 -25.85
CA TYR A 21 -5.15 -0.58 -24.67
C TYR A 21 -5.23 -1.47 -23.41
N SER A 22 -4.18 -2.26 -23.18
CA SER A 22 -4.05 -3.07 -21.96
C SER A 22 -3.29 -2.28 -20.89
N ALA A 23 -3.95 -1.97 -19.77
CA ALA A 23 -3.28 -1.45 -18.59
C ALA A 23 -2.51 -2.58 -17.89
N SER A 24 -1.20 -2.42 -17.68
CA SER A 24 -0.44 -3.33 -16.84
C SER A 24 -0.81 -3.11 -15.38
N ALA A 25 -1.44 -4.11 -14.75
CA ALA A 25 -1.63 -4.11 -13.31
C ALA A 25 -0.34 -4.61 -12.65
N ALA A 26 0.30 -3.76 -11.85
CA ALA A 26 1.42 -4.16 -11.00
C ALA A 26 0.89 -4.60 -9.64
N ALA A 27 1.38 -5.76 -9.16
CA ALA A 27 1.19 -6.20 -7.80
C ALA A 27 2.53 -6.06 -7.06
N ASN A 28 2.58 -5.18 -6.08
CA ASN A 28 3.79 -4.95 -5.28
C ASN A 28 3.76 -5.86 -4.06
N TRP A 29 4.84 -6.63 -3.87
CA TRP A 29 5.08 -7.40 -2.67
C TRP A 29 5.96 -6.59 -1.72
N TYR A 30 5.60 -6.60 -0.44
CA TYR A 30 6.35 -5.93 0.62
C TYR A 30 6.75 -6.96 1.66
N GLU A 31 8.03 -6.96 2.01
CA GLU A 31 8.59 -7.79 3.07
C GLU A 31 8.95 -6.90 4.26
N ALA A 32 8.59 -7.35 5.47
CA ALA A 32 8.93 -6.66 6.70
C ALA A 32 9.21 -7.68 7.81
N THR A 33 10.20 -7.35 8.65
CA THR A 33 10.56 -8.14 9.82
C THR A 33 10.03 -7.48 11.08
N GLY A 34 9.49 -8.29 11.99
CA GLY A 34 8.91 -7.95 13.27
C GLY A 34 9.81 -8.31 14.45
N GLN A 35 9.66 -7.66 15.60
CA GLN A 35 10.32 -8.10 16.83
C GLN A 35 9.48 -7.80 18.07
N ALA A 36 9.54 -8.69 19.05
CA ALA A 36 8.89 -8.50 20.34
C ALA A 36 9.66 -9.23 21.45
N PRO A 37 9.69 -8.68 22.68
CA PRO A 37 10.33 -9.33 23.81
C PRO A 37 9.56 -10.58 24.24
N ILE A 38 10.29 -11.61 24.66
CA ILE A 38 9.72 -12.81 25.28
C ILE A 38 9.52 -12.54 26.77
N GLU A 39 8.28 -12.24 27.16
CA GLU A 39 7.95 -12.00 28.57
C GLU A 39 7.55 -13.30 29.25
N ARG A 40 8.17 -13.57 30.41
CA ARG A 40 7.84 -14.73 31.27
C ARG A 40 7.91 -16.10 30.55
N GLY A 41 8.71 -16.19 29.49
CA GLY A 41 8.84 -17.39 28.67
C GLY A 41 7.67 -17.63 27.70
N ASP A 42 6.74 -16.68 27.55
CA ASP A 42 5.63 -16.82 26.60
C ASP A 42 6.07 -16.46 25.18
N ILE A 43 6.58 -17.47 24.49
CA ILE A 43 7.01 -17.38 23.10
C ILE A 43 5.83 -17.12 22.15
N ASN A 44 4.63 -17.64 22.45
CA ASN A 44 3.49 -17.50 21.54
C ASN A 44 2.98 -16.06 21.52
N SER A 45 2.90 -15.43 22.69
CA SER A 45 2.56 -14.01 22.79
C SER A 45 3.60 -13.14 22.09
N ALA A 46 4.90 -13.41 22.32
CA ALA A 46 5.98 -12.69 21.65
C ALA A 46 5.94 -12.87 20.12
N ARG A 47 5.71 -14.09 19.61
CA ARG A 47 5.51 -14.36 18.18
C ARG A 47 4.38 -13.51 17.61
N GLN A 48 3.22 -13.50 18.26
CA GLN A 48 2.05 -12.75 17.77
C GLN A 48 2.31 -11.24 17.77
N ALA A 49 2.96 -10.73 18.83
CA ALA A 49 3.37 -9.34 18.90
C ALA A 49 4.40 -8.99 17.81
N ALA A 50 5.39 -9.85 17.56
CA ALA A 50 6.37 -9.65 16.50
C ALA A 50 5.72 -9.65 15.12
N ILE A 51 4.80 -10.58 14.84
CA ILE A 51 4.07 -10.60 13.56
C ILE A 51 3.22 -9.34 13.40
N ALA A 52 2.52 -8.90 14.44
CA ALA A 52 1.74 -7.66 14.39
C ALA A 52 2.63 -6.43 14.10
N ASP A 53 3.80 -6.39 14.73
CA ASP A 53 4.82 -5.35 14.53
C ASP A 53 5.39 -5.37 13.10
N ALA A 54 5.65 -6.56 12.53
CA ALA A 54 6.04 -6.73 11.13
C ALA A 54 4.97 -6.20 10.17
N LEU A 55 3.70 -6.55 10.42
CA LEU A 55 2.56 -6.13 9.61
C LEU A 55 2.36 -4.61 9.67
N GLN A 56 2.49 -4.01 10.85
CA GLN A 56 2.44 -2.57 11.00
C GLN A 56 3.51 -1.89 10.14
N ARG A 57 4.76 -2.37 10.20
CA ARG A 57 5.85 -1.86 9.35
C ARG A 57 5.58 -2.06 7.87
N ALA A 58 5.17 -3.25 7.45
CA ALA A 58 4.80 -3.52 6.06
C ALA A 58 3.70 -2.58 5.57
N SER A 59 2.69 -2.32 6.40
CA SER A 59 1.57 -1.43 6.06
C SER A 59 2.04 0.02 5.84
N LEU A 60 3.00 0.50 6.64
CA LEU A 60 3.61 1.81 6.45
C LEU A 60 4.37 1.85 5.12
N PHE A 61 5.14 0.82 4.77
CA PHE A 61 5.82 0.77 3.47
C PHE A 61 4.85 0.69 2.28
N ALA A 62 3.76 -0.06 2.42
CA ALA A 62 2.80 -0.30 1.35
C ALA A 62 1.85 0.87 1.08
N GLY A 63 1.62 1.75 2.07
CA GLY A 63 0.60 2.79 1.95
C GLY A 63 0.69 3.93 2.96
N ALA A 64 1.89 4.26 3.47
CA ALA A 64 2.07 5.42 4.33
C ALA A 64 1.67 6.71 3.62
N LYS A 65 0.84 7.50 4.30
CA LYS A 65 0.51 8.88 3.96
C LYS A 65 1.05 9.78 5.06
N VAL A 66 1.86 10.75 4.65
CA VAL A 66 2.39 11.81 5.52
C VAL A 66 1.61 13.09 5.20
N GLN A 67 0.95 13.65 6.21
CA GLN A 67 0.31 14.96 6.13
C GLN A 67 1.05 15.94 7.04
N SER A 68 1.35 17.13 6.52
CA SER A 68 2.02 18.21 7.25
C SER A 68 1.18 19.47 7.17
N GLU A 69 0.82 20.03 8.32
CA GLU A 69 0.17 21.34 8.41
C GLU A 69 1.12 22.31 9.13
N GLN A 70 1.32 23.48 8.53
CA GLN A 70 2.22 24.52 9.02
C GLN A 70 1.48 25.85 9.02
N GLN A 71 1.34 26.48 10.20
CA GLN A 71 0.73 27.80 10.32
C GLN A 71 1.79 28.84 10.72
N VAL A 72 1.96 29.87 9.89
CA VAL A 72 2.86 31.02 10.13
C VAL A 72 2.02 32.27 10.32
N ILE A 73 2.16 32.94 11.47
CA ILE A 73 1.48 34.20 11.78
C ILE A 73 2.56 35.26 11.99
N GLN A 74 2.50 36.35 11.23
CA GLN A 74 3.48 37.46 11.29
C GLN A 74 4.94 37.01 11.08
N GLY A 75 5.18 36.00 10.25
CA GLY A 75 6.52 35.47 9.97
C GLY A 75 7.10 34.57 11.05
N ILE A 76 6.36 34.31 12.14
CA ILE A 76 6.74 33.36 13.18
C ILE A 76 5.92 32.07 13.00
N LEU A 77 6.58 30.93 12.96
CA LEU A 77 5.94 29.62 12.87
C LEU A 77 5.25 29.32 14.21
N GLN A 78 3.92 29.26 14.20
CA GLN A 78 3.10 29.10 15.40
C GLN A 78 2.71 27.65 15.66
N HIS A 79 2.50 26.86 14.59
CA HIS A 79 2.09 25.47 14.72
C HIS A 79 2.65 24.62 13.58
N HIS A 80 3.19 23.45 13.92
CA HIS A 80 3.62 22.44 12.97
C HIS A 80 3.18 21.06 13.47
N GLN A 81 2.34 20.39 12.68
CA GLN A 81 1.91 19.02 12.96
C GLN A 81 2.22 18.15 11.74
N VAL A 82 2.96 17.07 11.98
CA VAL A 82 3.14 15.98 11.02
C VAL A 82 2.34 14.78 11.52
N THR A 83 1.49 14.22 10.67
CA THR A 83 0.74 13.00 10.97
C THR A 83 1.10 11.94 9.94
N LEU A 84 1.42 10.73 10.43
CA LEU A 84 1.72 9.56 9.62
C LEU A 84 0.61 8.53 9.81
N SER A 85 0.01 8.07 8.72
CA SER A 85 -1.03 7.03 8.71
C SER A 85 -0.75 6.01 7.62
N SER A 86 -1.26 4.78 7.76
CA SER A 86 -1.18 3.73 6.75
C SER A 86 -2.59 3.39 6.27
N ALA A 87 -2.79 3.35 4.95
CA ALA A 87 -4.05 2.96 4.32
C ALA A 87 -3.91 1.66 3.51
N ALA A 88 -2.92 0.82 3.83
CA ALA A 88 -2.62 -0.38 3.07
C ALA A 88 -3.67 -1.48 3.33
N GLU A 89 -4.27 -2.00 2.26
CA GLU A 89 -5.13 -3.19 2.32
C GLU A 89 -4.27 -4.46 2.23
N LEU A 90 -4.36 -5.31 3.25
CA LEU A 90 -3.66 -6.59 3.30
C LEU A 90 -4.44 -7.65 2.51
N LYS A 91 -3.93 -8.09 1.36
CA LYS A 91 -4.55 -9.14 0.53
C LYS A 91 -4.07 -10.55 0.87
N GLN A 92 -2.77 -10.70 1.07
CA GLN A 92 -2.15 -11.98 1.37
C GLN A 92 -0.93 -11.76 2.27
N VAL A 93 -0.78 -12.60 3.28
CA VAL A 93 0.35 -12.57 4.21
C VAL A 93 0.97 -13.96 4.24
N GLN A 94 2.31 -14.01 4.17
CA GLN A 94 3.07 -15.26 4.31
C GLN A 94 4.21 -15.04 5.30
N LEU A 95 4.32 -15.92 6.29
CA LEU A 95 5.46 -15.94 7.20
C LEU A 95 6.65 -16.59 6.47
N LEU A 96 7.74 -15.84 6.31
CA LEU A 96 8.95 -16.31 5.63
C LEU A 96 9.91 -17.01 6.60
N SER A 97 10.14 -16.40 7.77
CA SER A 97 11.05 -16.91 8.78
C SER A 97 10.69 -16.43 10.19
N GLU A 98 11.10 -17.20 11.19
CA GLU A 98 11.03 -16.86 12.60
C GLU A 98 12.35 -17.26 13.27
N THR A 99 12.85 -16.43 14.19
CA THR A 99 14.07 -16.72 14.96
C THR A 99 13.94 -16.15 16.36
N HIS A 100 14.41 -16.89 17.36
CA HIS A 100 14.42 -16.45 18.75
C HIS A 100 15.86 -16.16 19.17
N SER A 101 16.15 -14.92 19.55
CA SER A 101 17.40 -14.58 20.25
C SER A 101 17.08 -14.44 21.72
N GLN A 102 17.77 -15.22 22.57
CA GLN A 102 17.75 -15.05 24.02
C GLN A 102 18.72 -13.97 24.46
#